data_AF-A0A409V9G9-F1
#
_entry.id   AF-A0A409V9G9-F1
#
_cell.length_a   1.000
_cell.length_b   1.000
_cell.length_c   1.000
_cell.angle_alpha   90.00
_cell.angle_beta   90.00
_cell.angle_gamma   90.00
#
_symmetry.space_group_name_H-M   'P 1'
#
loop_
_entity.id
_entity.type
_entity.pdbx_description
1 polymer ?
#
loop_
_entity_poly.entity_id
_entity_poly.type
_entity_poly.pdbx_seq_one_letter_code
_entity_poly.pdbx_strand_id
1 'polypeptide(L)'
;EIQWKKDSIRTQYHPRSQLPTTVVDFDDYQARPSPQPHVFADPYSPFKSRTDFEFAEIALKSALTQDQIDAMIQLFERVKSGQDSFNITSHRHLRETWEAASHFVTEFKKQEMIYVYKEYELSSSFWHCDLWLWAVDLIKNPILADKFVWDACVLSKWNGSEFVRFIHEPWTAERFWLVQSELPDPRGKPLGFIIYADQTRLSTFGGQKGYPIIARLANLPSEIRNGKGLGGGRVVGLLPLVNVSSMRTYFYNFLTRLLQVKDDAEHKDKPEWVNFKRVIWHDSFRVLLKAISMKFGHWLECGDSIERLLFPFIVILCADYEEQYVNI
;
A
#
# COMPACT_ATOMS: atom_id res chain seq x y z
N GLU A 1 16.06 -36.39 -26.98
CA GLU A 1 16.36 -35.17 -26.18
C GLU A 1 15.12 -34.31 -26.14
N ILE A 2 14.76 -33.75 -24.99
CA ILE A 2 13.63 -32.83 -24.90
C ILE A 2 14.11 -31.50 -25.50
N GLN A 3 13.57 -31.12 -26.66
CA GLN A 3 13.92 -29.88 -27.35
C GLN A 3 12.94 -28.80 -26.93
N TRP A 4 13.41 -27.83 -26.13
CA TRP A 4 12.59 -26.73 -25.64
C TRP A 4 12.32 -25.70 -26.74
N LYS A 5 11.09 -25.17 -26.78
CA LYS A 5 10.73 -24.10 -27.71
C LYS A 5 11.44 -22.81 -27.30
N LYS A 6 11.80 -21.97 -28.27
CA LYS A 6 12.33 -20.63 -27.98
C LYS A 6 11.30 -19.88 -27.13
N ASP A 7 11.79 -19.17 -26.11
CA ASP A 7 10.99 -18.41 -25.15
C ASP A 7 10.19 -19.23 -24.11
N SER A 8 10.33 -20.56 -24.06
CA SER A 8 9.71 -21.37 -22.98
C SER A 8 10.19 -20.89 -21.60
N ILE A 9 9.25 -20.75 -20.66
CA ILE A 9 9.49 -20.29 -19.29
C ILE A 9 9.54 -21.48 -18.36
N ARG A 10 10.65 -21.64 -17.62
CA ARG A 10 10.83 -22.66 -16.59
C ARG A 10 10.71 -22.05 -15.20
N THR A 11 9.86 -22.63 -14.38
CA THR A 11 9.64 -22.26 -12.98
C THR A 11 10.15 -23.37 -12.07
N GLN A 12 11.21 -23.09 -11.32
CA GLN A 12 11.73 -23.97 -10.27
C GLN A 12 11.22 -23.49 -8.92
N TYR A 13 10.38 -24.27 -8.26
CA TYR A 13 9.86 -23.89 -6.95
C TYR A 13 10.86 -24.23 -5.84
N HIS A 14 10.80 -23.49 -4.73
CA HIS A 14 11.60 -23.78 -3.55
C HIS A 14 11.32 -25.21 -3.04
N PRO A 15 12.33 -26.00 -2.62
CA PRO A 15 12.11 -27.39 -2.18
C PRO A 15 11.05 -27.53 -1.07
N ARG A 16 10.94 -26.53 -0.18
CA ARG A 16 9.93 -26.48 0.89
C ARG A 16 8.49 -26.27 0.39
N SER A 17 8.28 -25.90 -0.87
CA SER A 17 6.95 -25.83 -1.49
C SER A 17 6.39 -27.20 -1.87
N GLN A 18 7.27 -28.20 -2.05
CA GLN A 18 6.94 -29.53 -2.55
C GLN A 18 6.29 -29.54 -3.96
N LEU A 19 6.43 -28.45 -4.72
CA LEU A 19 5.93 -28.36 -6.09
C LEU A 19 6.99 -28.82 -7.12
N PRO A 20 6.60 -29.56 -8.17
CA PRO A 20 7.52 -29.94 -9.24
C PRO A 20 7.87 -28.74 -10.12
N THR A 21 9.05 -28.79 -10.75
CA THR A 21 9.45 -27.78 -11.75
C THR A 21 8.53 -27.86 -12.98
N THR A 22 8.06 -26.71 -13.47
CA THR A 22 7.18 -26.62 -14.64
C THR A 22 7.82 -25.83 -15.78
N VAL A 23 7.40 -26.10 -17.02
CA VAL A 23 7.79 -25.36 -18.23
C VAL A 23 6.53 -25.03 -19.05
N VAL A 24 6.33 -23.77 -19.43
CA VAL A 24 5.13 -23.27 -20.15
C VAL A 24 5.53 -22.42 -21.37
N ASP A 25 4.72 -22.47 -22.44
CA ASP A 25 4.93 -21.74 -23.70
C ASP A 25 4.19 -20.38 -23.73
N PHE A 26 4.68 -19.44 -24.54
CA PHE A 26 4.28 -18.03 -24.55
C PHE A 26 2.99 -17.70 -25.34
N ASP A 27 2.46 -18.62 -26.15
CA ASP A 27 1.50 -18.32 -27.22
C ASP A 27 0.01 -18.15 -26.78
N ASP A 28 -0.34 -18.21 -25.50
CA ASP A 28 -1.74 -18.27 -25.01
C ASP A 28 -2.42 -16.90 -24.70
N TYR A 29 -2.16 -15.83 -25.46
CA TYR A 29 -2.73 -14.49 -25.16
C TYR A 29 -3.53 -13.87 -26.34
N GLN A 30 -4.82 -13.55 -26.16
CA GLN A 30 -5.62 -12.73 -27.10
C GLN A 30 -6.55 -11.72 -26.40
N ALA A 31 -6.52 -10.46 -26.87
CA ALA A 31 -7.50 -9.42 -26.55
C ALA A 31 -8.16 -8.88 -27.83
N ARG A 32 -9.47 -8.59 -27.77
CA ARG A 32 -10.32 -8.08 -28.87
C ARG A 32 -10.47 -6.54 -28.84
N PRO A 33 -10.81 -5.88 -29.97
CA PRO A 33 -10.87 -4.41 -30.08
C PRO A 33 -12.28 -3.82 -29.97
N SER A 34 -12.35 -2.50 -29.74
CA SER A 34 -13.58 -1.70 -29.56
C SER A 34 -13.88 -0.76 -30.75
N PRO A 35 -15.15 -0.36 -31.01
CA PRO A 35 -15.54 0.46 -32.16
C PRO A 35 -15.71 1.97 -31.87
N GLN A 36 -15.77 2.77 -32.95
CA GLN A 36 -15.86 4.25 -32.99
C GLN A 36 -17.31 4.82 -33.05
N PRO A 37 -17.53 6.12 -32.74
CA PRO A 37 -18.84 6.65 -32.35
C PRO A 37 -19.64 7.38 -33.45
N HIS A 38 -20.96 7.52 -33.22
CA HIS A 38 -21.92 8.30 -34.02
C HIS A 38 -22.49 9.51 -33.26
N VAL A 39 -22.99 10.49 -34.03
CA VAL A 39 -23.45 11.83 -33.60
C VAL A 39 -24.99 11.86 -33.50
N PHE A 40 -25.55 12.53 -32.48
CA PHE A 40 -26.99 12.59 -32.23
C PHE A 40 -27.54 14.04 -32.07
N ALA A 41 -28.87 14.20 -32.22
CA ALA A 41 -29.56 15.44 -32.59
C ALA A 41 -30.62 15.98 -31.59
N ASP A 42 -30.69 15.48 -30.36
CA ASP A 42 -31.64 15.90 -29.30
C ASP A 42 -30.96 16.71 -28.16
N PRO A 43 -31.68 17.59 -27.41
CA PRO A 43 -31.14 18.35 -26.27
C PRO A 43 -30.53 17.55 -25.12
N TYR A 44 -30.96 16.30 -24.88
CA TYR A 44 -30.27 15.38 -23.96
C TYR A 44 -29.40 14.37 -24.71
N SER A 45 -29.39 14.40 -26.04
CA SER A 45 -28.51 13.56 -26.83
C SER A 45 -27.04 13.91 -26.59
N PRO A 46 -26.16 12.92 -26.51
CA PRO A 46 -26.33 11.50 -26.85
C PRO A 46 -26.96 10.61 -25.74
N PHE A 47 -27.39 11.17 -24.61
CA PHE A 47 -27.93 10.42 -23.48
C PHE A 47 -29.36 9.93 -23.73
N LYS A 48 -29.67 8.69 -23.32
CA LYS A 48 -30.97 8.05 -23.60
C LYS A 48 -32.05 8.43 -22.58
N SER A 49 -31.65 9.05 -21.47
CA SER A 49 -32.56 9.48 -20.41
C SER A 49 -32.03 10.72 -19.68
N ARG A 50 -32.92 11.42 -18.98
CA ARG A 50 -32.52 12.51 -18.07
C ARG A 50 -31.62 12.00 -16.93
N THR A 51 -31.85 10.79 -16.44
CA THR A 51 -30.99 10.17 -15.42
C THR A 51 -29.57 9.93 -15.95
N ASP A 52 -29.43 9.51 -17.21
CA ASP A 52 -28.13 9.32 -17.87
C ASP A 52 -27.40 10.67 -17.99
N PHE A 53 -28.13 11.73 -18.33
CA PHE A 53 -27.60 13.10 -18.39
C PHE A 53 -27.18 13.62 -17.00
N GLU A 54 -28.03 13.49 -15.98
CA GLU A 54 -27.71 13.92 -14.61
C GLU A 54 -26.54 13.13 -14.02
N PHE A 55 -26.46 11.82 -14.29
CA PHE A 55 -25.31 10.99 -13.94
C PHE A 55 -24.03 11.48 -14.62
N ALA A 56 -24.08 11.74 -15.93
CA ALA A 56 -22.94 12.26 -16.68
C ALA A 56 -22.51 13.66 -16.19
N GLU A 57 -23.48 14.50 -15.83
CA GLU A 57 -23.22 15.83 -15.26
C GLU A 57 -22.54 15.72 -13.90
N ILE A 58 -23.01 14.83 -13.00
CA ILE A 58 -22.37 14.55 -11.71
C ILE A 58 -20.96 14.01 -11.94
N ALA A 59 -20.80 13.04 -12.84
CA ALA A 59 -19.51 12.45 -13.14
C ALA A 59 -18.50 13.51 -13.62
N LEU A 60 -18.94 14.41 -14.49
CA LEU A 60 -18.11 15.50 -15.00
C LEU A 60 -17.80 16.55 -13.93
N LYS A 61 -18.81 17.03 -13.18
CA LYS A 61 -18.65 18.01 -12.09
C LYS A 61 -17.73 17.50 -10.98
N SER A 62 -17.79 16.20 -10.70
CA SER A 62 -16.95 15.54 -9.70
C SER A 62 -15.62 15.03 -10.26
N ALA A 63 -15.34 15.25 -11.54
CA ALA A 63 -14.13 14.77 -12.23
C ALA A 63 -13.86 13.28 -11.96
N LEU A 64 -14.92 12.46 -12.04
CA LEU A 64 -14.80 11.01 -11.84
C LEU A 64 -13.94 10.40 -12.94
N THR A 65 -13.08 9.46 -12.54
CA THR A 65 -12.27 8.67 -13.46
C THR A 65 -13.14 7.65 -14.22
N GLN A 66 -12.65 7.18 -15.37
CA GLN A 66 -13.33 6.14 -16.16
C GLN A 66 -13.68 4.92 -15.29
N ASP A 67 -12.74 4.42 -14.50
CA ASP A 67 -12.96 3.27 -13.59
C ASP A 67 -14.11 3.52 -12.59
N GLN A 68 -14.22 4.75 -12.06
CA GLN A 68 -15.29 5.12 -11.13
C GLN A 68 -16.65 5.19 -11.82
N ILE A 69 -16.68 5.72 -13.05
CA ILE A 69 -17.90 5.78 -13.87
C ILE A 69 -18.38 4.36 -14.19
N ASP A 70 -17.49 3.49 -14.67
CA ASP A 70 -17.82 2.10 -15.00
C ASP A 70 -18.33 1.33 -13.77
N ALA A 71 -17.69 1.52 -12.60
CA ALA A 71 -18.13 0.91 -11.35
C ALA A 71 -19.53 1.40 -10.90
N MET A 72 -19.83 2.70 -11.07
CA MET A 72 -21.15 3.24 -10.75
C MET A 72 -22.23 2.72 -11.71
N ILE A 73 -21.93 2.61 -13.01
CA ILE A 73 -22.85 2.02 -14.00
C ILE A 73 -23.16 0.56 -13.62
N GLN A 74 -22.15 -0.24 -13.28
CA GLN A 74 -22.35 -1.62 -12.82
C GLN A 74 -23.19 -1.70 -11.53
N LEU A 75 -23.03 -0.74 -10.61
CA LEU A 75 -23.85 -0.66 -9.40
C LEU A 75 -25.33 -0.38 -9.74
N PHE A 76 -25.60 0.58 -10.62
CA PHE A 76 -26.97 0.86 -11.06
C PHE A 76 -27.59 -0.33 -11.80
N GLU A 77 -26.83 -1.03 -12.64
CA GLU A 77 -27.32 -2.20 -13.36
C GLU A 77 -27.68 -3.35 -12.42
N ARG A 78 -26.89 -3.60 -11.36
CA ARG A 78 -27.23 -4.60 -10.32
C ARG A 78 -28.54 -4.28 -9.60
N VAL A 79 -28.75 -3.00 -9.26
CA VAL A 79 -29.98 -2.56 -8.60
C VAL A 79 -31.17 -2.64 -9.56
N LYS A 80 -31.00 -2.18 -10.80
CA LYS A 80 -32.03 -2.18 -11.84
C LYS A 80 -32.46 -3.58 -12.25
N SER A 81 -31.52 -4.52 -12.30
CA SER A 81 -31.79 -5.94 -12.61
C SER A 81 -32.41 -6.71 -11.44
N GLY A 82 -32.55 -6.08 -10.26
CA GLY A 82 -33.09 -6.71 -9.06
C GLY A 82 -32.14 -7.69 -8.38
N GLN A 83 -30.86 -7.71 -8.76
CA GLN A 83 -29.84 -8.55 -8.13
C GLN A 83 -29.49 -8.07 -6.72
N ASP A 84 -29.52 -6.76 -6.49
CA ASP A 84 -29.21 -6.10 -5.22
C ASP A 84 -30.18 -4.95 -4.94
N SER A 85 -30.21 -4.48 -3.69
CA SER A 85 -30.93 -3.26 -3.27
C SER A 85 -29.98 -2.18 -2.76
N PHE A 86 -30.27 -0.91 -3.11
CA PHE A 86 -29.49 0.22 -2.62
C PHE A 86 -30.17 0.86 -1.39
N ASN A 87 -29.60 0.63 -0.21
CA ASN A 87 -30.22 0.97 1.09
C ASN A 87 -29.60 2.22 1.76
N ILE A 88 -28.58 2.83 1.17
CA ILE A 88 -27.97 4.06 1.69
C ILE A 88 -28.87 5.24 1.33
N THR A 89 -29.53 5.80 2.34
CA THR A 89 -30.58 6.81 2.16
C THR A 89 -30.09 8.26 2.33
N SER A 90 -28.91 8.45 2.91
CA SER A 90 -28.34 9.78 3.12
C SER A 90 -26.83 9.74 3.32
N HIS A 91 -26.17 10.89 3.17
CA HIS A 91 -24.76 11.04 3.50
C HIS A 91 -24.46 10.75 4.98
N ARG A 92 -25.41 11.03 5.90
CA ARG A 92 -25.27 10.68 7.31
C ARG A 92 -25.26 9.16 7.51
N HIS A 93 -26.24 8.47 6.92
CA HIS A 93 -26.31 7.01 6.97
C HIS A 93 -25.03 6.40 6.37
N LEU A 94 -24.54 6.92 5.23
CA LEU A 94 -23.27 6.50 4.64
C LEU A 94 -22.09 6.64 5.62
N ARG A 95 -21.98 7.78 6.33
CA ARG A 95 -20.92 7.97 7.33
C ARG A 95 -21.02 7.01 8.50
N GLU A 96 -22.22 6.81 9.04
CA GLU A 96 -22.47 5.87 10.13
C GLU A 96 -22.14 4.43 9.69
N THR A 97 -22.46 4.05 8.44
CA THR A 97 -22.06 2.75 7.87
C THR A 97 -20.53 2.64 7.72
N TRP A 98 -19.84 3.69 7.28
CA TRP A 98 -18.37 3.69 7.21
C TRP A 98 -17.71 3.59 8.58
N GLU A 99 -18.25 4.28 9.58
CA GLU A 99 -17.76 4.20 10.97
C GLU A 99 -17.94 2.80 11.52
N ALA A 100 -19.12 2.18 11.34
CA ALA A 100 -19.33 0.79 11.70
C ALA A 100 -18.39 -0.17 10.94
N ALA A 101 -18.17 0.08 9.64
CA ALA A 101 -17.28 -0.72 8.81
C ALA A 101 -15.80 -0.59 9.21
N SER A 102 -15.41 0.55 9.80
CA SER A 102 -14.04 0.82 10.22
C SER A 102 -13.54 -0.18 11.26
N HIS A 103 -14.44 -0.78 12.05
CA HIS A 103 -14.10 -1.82 13.03
C HIS A 103 -13.65 -3.15 12.41
N PHE A 104 -13.87 -3.36 11.11
CA PHE A 104 -13.39 -4.55 10.40
C PHE A 104 -11.96 -4.40 9.85
N VAL A 105 -11.34 -3.23 10.04
CA VAL A 105 -9.96 -2.97 9.61
C VAL A 105 -9.13 -2.42 10.75
N THR A 106 -7.82 -2.61 10.68
CA THR A 106 -6.88 -2.10 11.67
C THR A 106 -6.99 -0.58 11.78
N GLU A 107 -7.26 -0.11 13.01
CA GLU A 107 -7.43 1.30 13.34
C GLU A 107 -6.10 2.06 13.35
N PHE A 108 -6.15 3.35 13.02
CA PHE A 108 -5.06 4.29 13.25
C PHE A 108 -5.05 4.79 14.70
N LYS A 109 -3.87 4.77 15.31
CA LYS A 109 -3.61 5.28 16.65
C LYS A 109 -2.73 6.51 16.58
N LYS A 110 -3.04 7.48 17.43
CA LYS A 110 -2.18 8.64 17.68
C LYS A 110 -1.20 8.28 18.79
N GLN A 111 0.09 8.43 18.52
CA GLN A 111 1.15 8.33 19.51
C GLN A 111 1.84 9.68 19.66
N GLU A 112 1.83 10.21 20.88
CA GLU A 112 2.57 11.43 21.19
C GLU A 112 4.02 11.09 21.47
N MET A 113 4.91 11.85 20.87
CA MET A 113 6.36 11.69 20.99
C MET A 113 6.94 13.04 21.36
N ILE A 114 7.72 13.06 22.44
CA ILE A 114 8.30 14.27 22.99
C ILE A 114 9.80 14.22 22.76
N TYR A 115 10.33 15.29 22.17
CA TYR A 115 11.74 15.44 21.88
C TYR A 115 12.26 16.76 22.42
N VAL A 116 13.51 16.77 22.87
CA VAL A 116 14.20 17.98 23.30
C VAL A 116 15.18 18.40 22.23
N TYR A 117 15.07 19.63 21.74
CA TYR A 117 16.03 20.27 20.84
C TYR A 117 16.54 21.55 21.48
N LYS A 118 17.81 21.55 21.92
CA LYS A 118 18.39 22.65 22.69
C LYS A 118 17.53 22.94 23.93
N GLU A 119 16.92 24.13 24.01
CA GLU A 119 16.07 24.57 25.13
C GLU A 119 14.57 24.44 24.84
N TYR A 120 14.22 23.72 23.77
CA TYR A 120 12.85 23.58 23.31
C TYR A 120 12.37 22.13 23.45
N GLU A 121 11.15 21.98 23.96
CA GLU A 121 10.41 20.73 23.91
C GLU A 121 9.49 20.73 22.68
N LEU A 122 9.59 19.69 21.86
CA LEU A 122 8.72 19.45 20.73
C LEU A 122 7.84 18.24 21.03
N SER A 123 6.54 18.48 21.17
CA SER A 123 5.54 17.42 21.14
C SER A 123 5.08 17.22 19.70
N SER A 124 5.27 16.00 19.19
CA SER A 124 4.87 15.61 17.85
C SER A 124 3.94 14.41 17.88
N SER A 125 2.98 14.40 16.96
CA SER A 125 1.95 13.35 16.89
C SER A 125 2.25 12.43 15.72
N PHE A 126 2.57 11.18 16.02
CA PHE A 126 2.72 10.12 15.03
C PHE A 126 1.42 9.34 14.91
N TRP A 127 0.80 9.36 13.73
CA TRP A 127 -0.39 8.57 13.45
C TRP A 127 0.00 7.31 12.69
N HIS A 128 -0.34 6.15 13.21
CA HIS A 128 0.02 4.87 12.60
C HIS A 128 -0.98 3.77 12.88
N CYS A 129 -1.01 2.75 12.04
CA CYS A 129 -1.70 1.51 12.33
C CYS A 129 -0.66 0.41 12.60
N ASP A 130 -1.06 -0.61 13.36
CA ASP A 130 -0.18 -1.75 13.62
C ASP A 130 0.09 -2.51 12.31
N LEU A 131 1.36 -2.55 11.90
CA LEU A 131 1.76 -3.09 10.61
C LEU A 131 1.48 -4.60 10.50
N TRP A 132 1.54 -5.33 11.62
CA TRP A 132 1.21 -6.74 11.63
C TRP A 132 -0.29 -6.97 11.53
N LEU A 133 -1.10 -6.25 12.31
CA LEU A 133 -2.57 -6.36 12.23
C LEU A 133 -3.09 -5.99 10.84
N TRP A 134 -2.54 -4.93 10.24
CA TRP A 134 -2.85 -4.56 8.87
C TRP A 134 -2.54 -5.70 7.87
N ALA A 135 -1.40 -6.37 8.03
CA ALA A 135 -1.08 -7.53 7.19
C ALA A 135 -2.05 -8.69 7.43
N VAL A 136 -2.42 -8.94 8.69
CA VAL A 136 -3.41 -9.96 9.05
C VAL A 136 -4.76 -9.69 8.38
N ASP A 137 -5.22 -8.44 8.32
CA ASP A 137 -6.47 -8.07 7.63
C ASP A 137 -6.45 -8.50 6.15
N LEU A 138 -5.31 -8.33 5.47
CA LEU A 138 -5.14 -8.75 4.08
C LEU A 138 -5.06 -10.27 3.93
N ILE A 139 -4.31 -10.94 4.81
CA ILE A 139 -4.08 -12.38 4.75
C ILE A 139 -5.35 -13.16 5.05
N LYS A 140 -6.19 -12.66 5.97
CA LYS A 140 -7.48 -13.25 6.31
C LYS A 140 -8.58 -12.95 5.30
N ASN A 141 -8.34 -12.05 4.35
CA ASN A 141 -9.35 -11.65 3.38
C ASN A 141 -9.58 -12.76 2.34
N PRO A 142 -10.77 -13.38 2.25
CA PRO A 142 -11.03 -14.47 1.31
C PRO A 142 -10.89 -14.05 -0.16
N ILE A 143 -11.10 -12.77 -0.48
CA ILE A 143 -10.97 -12.23 -1.85
C ILE A 143 -9.51 -12.23 -2.31
N LEU A 144 -8.57 -12.09 -1.37
CA LEU A 144 -7.14 -12.03 -1.68
C LEU A 144 -6.46 -13.39 -1.50
N ALA A 145 -7.12 -14.36 -0.86
CA ALA A 145 -6.50 -15.59 -0.39
C ALA A 145 -5.85 -16.41 -1.52
N ASP A 146 -6.54 -16.55 -2.65
CA ASP A 146 -6.04 -17.26 -3.84
C ASP A 146 -4.96 -16.49 -4.61
N LYS A 147 -4.74 -15.21 -4.28
CA LYS A 147 -3.75 -14.34 -4.91
C LYS A 147 -2.41 -14.32 -4.18
N PHE A 148 -2.35 -14.82 -2.94
CA PHE A 148 -1.10 -14.87 -2.19
C PHE A 148 -0.16 -15.95 -2.73
N VAL A 149 1.08 -15.56 -3.00
CA VAL A 149 2.19 -16.46 -3.28
C VAL A 149 3.05 -16.60 -2.01
N TRP A 150 3.08 -17.81 -1.46
CA TRP A 150 3.72 -18.08 -0.16
C TRP A 150 5.16 -18.60 -0.28
N ASP A 151 5.51 -19.18 -1.42
CA ASP A 151 6.78 -19.86 -1.64
C ASP A 151 7.63 -19.13 -2.70
N ALA A 152 8.93 -19.12 -2.47
CA ALA A 152 9.89 -18.64 -3.45
C ALA A 152 9.93 -19.56 -4.68
N CYS A 153 10.28 -18.98 -5.82
CA CYS A 153 10.63 -19.75 -7.01
C CYS A 153 11.75 -19.06 -7.78
N VAL A 154 12.32 -19.76 -8.75
CA VAL A 154 13.29 -19.20 -9.70
C VAL A 154 12.70 -19.34 -11.09
N LEU A 155 12.60 -18.22 -11.80
CA LEU A 155 12.17 -18.17 -13.18
C LEU A 155 13.40 -18.13 -14.11
N SER A 156 13.33 -18.90 -15.18
CA SER A 156 14.34 -18.87 -16.24
C SER A 156 13.70 -19.05 -17.60
N LYS A 157 14.25 -18.40 -18.62
CA LYS A 157 13.73 -18.38 -19.99
C LYS A 157 14.70 -19.06 -20.94
N TRP A 158 14.22 -19.95 -21.80
CA TRP A 158 15.04 -20.59 -22.82
C TRP A 158 15.36 -19.63 -23.96
N ASN A 159 16.65 -19.34 -24.18
CA ASN A 159 17.10 -18.44 -25.26
C ASN A 159 17.44 -19.17 -26.58
N GLY A 160 17.31 -20.49 -26.61
CA GLY A 160 17.72 -21.35 -27.72
C GLY A 160 18.95 -22.21 -27.42
N SER A 161 19.75 -21.87 -26.40
CA SER A 161 20.91 -22.63 -25.95
C SER A 161 20.88 -22.98 -24.47
N GLU A 162 20.42 -22.07 -23.62
CA GLU A 162 20.35 -22.27 -22.18
C GLU A 162 19.16 -21.54 -21.55
N PHE A 163 18.86 -21.92 -20.30
CA PHE A 163 17.88 -21.23 -19.48
C PHE A 163 18.54 -20.07 -18.75
N VAL A 164 18.19 -18.84 -19.13
CA VAL A 164 18.70 -17.61 -18.51
C VAL A 164 17.72 -17.13 -17.43
N ARG A 165 18.22 -16.85 -16.22
CA ARG A 165 17.41 -16.39 -15.09
C ARG A 165 16.87 -14.97 -15.33
N PHE A 166 15.65 -14.71 -14.88
CA PHE A 166 15.10 -13.35 -14.76
C PHE A 166 14.30 -13.20 -13.47
N ILE A 167 14.09 -11.96 -13.04
CA ILE A 167 13.30 -11.61 -11.85
C ILE A 167 12.08 -10.83 -12.34
N HIS A 168 10.90 -11.24 -11.88
CA HIS A 168 9.64 -10.60 -12.23
C HIS A 168 8.90 -10.10 -10.98
N GLU A 169 8.89 -10.91 -9.92
CA GLU A 169 8.24 -10.60 -8.65
C GLU A 169 9.18 -10.83 -7.47
N PRO A 170 8.92 -10.25 -6.28
CA PRO A 170 9.77 -10.44 -5.11
C PRO A 170 10.07 -11.90 -4.77
N TRP A 171 9.08 -12.79 -4.86
CA TRP A 171 9.26 -14.23 -4.59
C TRP A 171 10.09 -14.96 -5.66
N THR A 172 10.36 -14.32 -6.80
CA THR A 172 11.26 -14.86 -7.85
C THR A 172 12.73 -14.47 -7.63
N ALA A 173 12.97 -13.52 -6.71
CA ALA A 173 14.28 -12.98 -6.40
C ALA A 173 15.02 -13.85 -5.37
N GLU A 174 16.36 -13.77 -5.41
CA GLU A 174 17.25 -14.54 -4.53
C GLU A 174 17.00 -14.27 -3.04
N ARG A 175 16.75 -13.02 -2.65
CA ARG A 175 16.49 -12.66 -1.25
C ARG A 175 15.34 -13.47 -0.65
N PHE A 176 14.25 -13.65 -1.40
CA PHE A 176 13.08 -14.39 -0.92
C PHE A 176 13.38 -15.89 -0.76
N TRP A 177 14.18 -16.44 -1.68
CA TRP A 177 14.68 -17.81 -1.62
C TRP A 177 15.58 -18.06 -0.40
N LEU A 178 16.54 -17.16 -0.16
CA LEU A 178 17.46 -17.23 0.98
C LEU A 178 16.69 -17.16 2.31
N VAL A 179 15.79 -16.18 2.45
CA VAL A 179 14.95 -16.05 3.65
C VAL A 179 14.16 -17.34 3.88
N GLN A 180 13.52 -17.90 2.85
CA GLN A 180 12.77 -19.14 2.99
C GLN A 180 13.66 -20.34 3.39
N SER A 181 14.90 -20.38 2.89
CA SER A 181 15.88 -21.42 3.23
C SER A 181 16.34 -21.31 4.68
N GLU A 182 16.46 -20.09 5.21
CA GLU A 182 16.96 -19.79 6.56
C GLU A 182 15.86 -19.84 7.64
N LEU A 183 14.58 -19.97 7.27
CA LEU A 183 13.51 -20.06 8.27
C LEU A 183 13.73 -21.27 9.19
N PRO A 184 13.51 -21.10 10.52
CA PRO A 184 13.82 -22.11 11.52
C PRO A 184 12.88 -23.33 11.44
N ASP A 185 11.65 -23.15 10.95
CA ASP A 185 10.71 -24.24 10.71
C ASP A 185 10.59 -24.50 9.20
N PRO A 186 10.71 -25.76 8.73
CA PRO A 186 10.58 -26.09 7.31
C PRO A 186 9.19 -25.83 6.72
N ARG A 187 8.15 -25.71 7.55
CA ARG A 187 6.79 -25.32 7.14
C ARG A 187 6.61 -23.80 7.05
N GLY A 188 7.58 -23.05 7.56
CA GLY A 188 7.56 -21.60 7.58
C GLY A 188 7.43 -21.01 6.19
N LYS A 189 6.57 -19.99 6.07
CA LYS A 189 6.41 -19.20 4.86
C LYS A 189 6.92 -17.77 5.09
N PRO A 190 7.78 -17.24 4.22
CA PRO A 190 8.21 -15.86 4.29
C PRO A 190 7.04 -14.91 3.96
N LEU A 191 6.83 -13.91 4.81
CA LEU A 191 5.87 -12.82 4.60
C LEU A 191 6.63 -11.52 4.36
N GLY A 192 6.73 -11.11 3.09
CA GLY A 192 7.53 -9.98 2.70
C GLY A 192 6.77 -8.65 2.81
N PHE A 193 7.38 -7.67 3.46
CA PHE A 193 6.91 -6.29 3.51
C PHE A 193 7.73 -5.41 2.56
N ILE A 194 7.02 -4.60 1.77
CA ILE A 194 7.58 -3.49 1.02
C ILE A 194 7.07 -2.22 1.68
N ILE A 195 7.97 -1.42 2.23
CA ILE A 195 7.62 -0.20 2.93
C ILE A 195 8.27 0.95 2.19
N TYR A 196 7.46 1.95 1.87
CA TYR A 196 7.95 3.19 1.30
C TYR A 196 7.44 4.41 2.04
N ALA A 197 8.25 5.46 2.09
CA ALA A 197 7.83 6.75 2.59
C ALA A 197 8.34 7.83 1.64
N ASP A 198 7.47 8.77 1.27
CA ASP A 198 7.78 9.86 0.34
C ASP A 198 7.04 11.13 0.75
N GLN A 199 7.61 12.29 0.43
CA GLN A 199 6.97 13.59 0.62
C GLN A 199 5.88 13.77 -0.45
N THR A 200 4.63 13.82 -0.01
CA THR A 200 3.50 14.05 -0.91
C THR A 200 2.81 15.38 -0.62
N ARG A 201 2.34 16.05 -1.67
CA ARG A 201 1.45 17.21 -1.54
C ARG A 201 0.02 16.71 -1.39
N LEU A 202 -0.63 17.03 -0.27
CA LEU A 202 -2.03 16.72 -0.05
C LEU A 202 -2.87 17.71 -0.85
N SER A 203 -3.28 17.32 -2.06
CA SER A 203 -3.97 18.19 -3.02
C SER A 203 -5.32 18.72 -2.51
N THR A 204 -5.99 17.97 -1.64
CA THR A 204 -7.29 18.33 -1.05
C THR A 204 -7.20 19.22 0.20
N PHE A 205 -6.02 19.40 0.80
CA PHE A 205 -5.82 20.21 2.01
C PHE A 205 -4.98 21.46 1.76
N GLY A 206 -5.27 22.17 0.65
CA GLY A 206 -4.73 23.51 0.41
C GLY A 206 -3.19 23.59 0.33
N GLY A 207 -2.51 22.51 -0.08
CA GLY A 207 -1.05 22.50 -0.25
C GLY A 207 -0.24 22.06 0.96
N GLN A 208 -0.87 21.50 2.01
CA GLN A 208 -0.14 20.88 3.11
C GLN A 208 0.70 19.68 2.63
N LYS A 209 1.95 19.61 3.09
CA LYS A 209 2.84 18.48 2.83
C LYS A 209 2.56 17.40 3.87
N GLY A 210 2.47 16.15 3.43
CA GLY A 210 2.40 14.98 4.29
C GLY A 210 3.50 13.99 3.93
N TYR A 211 3.93 13.22 4.91
CA TYR A 211 4.93 12.16 4.75
C TYR A 211 4.29 10.80 5.07
N PRO A 212 3.43 10.27 4.18
CA PRO A 212 2.82 8.98 4.38
C PRO A 212 3.87 7.88 4.29
N ILE A 213 3.79 6.94 5.23
CA ILE A 213 4.41 5.63 5.14
C ILE A 213 3.37 4.70 4.52
N ILE A 214 3.70 4.11 3.40
CA ILE A 214 2.87 3.15 2.70
C ILE A 214 3.49 1.77 2.82
N ALA A 215 2.67 0.77 3.14
CA ALA A 215 3.08 -0.62 3.14
C ALA A 215 2.35 -1.42 2.06
N ARG A 216 3.03 -2.47 1.62
CA ARG A 216 2.59 -3.47 0.64
C ARG A 216 3.08 -4.85 1.07
N LEU A 217 2.29 -5.88 0.81
CA LEU A 217 2.74 -7.26 0.96
C LEU A 217 3.37 -7.75 -0.35
N ALA A 218 4.64 -8.16 -0.28
CA ALA A 218 5.42 -8.66 -1.41
C ALA A 218 4.88 -9.99 -1.96
N ASN A 219 4.09 -10.71 -1.15
CA ASN A 219 3.44 -11.97 -1.51
C ASN A 219 2.23 -11.79 -2.45
N LEU A 220 1.79 -10.55 -2.71
CA LEU A 220 0.76 -10.26 -3.69
C LEU A 220 1.38 -9.84 -5.03
N PRO A 221 0.80 -10.27 -6.18
CA PRO A 221 1.19 -9.82 -7.51
C PRO A 221 1.25 -8.32 -7.65
N SER A 222 2.22 -7.84 -8.44
CA SER A 222 2.43 -6.42 -8.72
C SER A 222 1.18 -5.73 -9.25
N GLU A 223 0.37 -6.38 -10.06
CA GLU A 223 -0.92 -5.85 -10.56
C GLU A 223 -1.90 -5.52 -9.43
N ILE A 224 -1.96 -6.35 -8.39
CA ILE A 224 -2.82 -6.15 -7.22
C ILE A 224 -2.16 -5.16 -6.26
N ARG A 225 -0.88 -5.39 -5.95
CA ARG A 225 -0.07 -4.63 -5.00
C ARG A 225 0.11 -3.16 -5.41
N ASN A 226 0.19 -2.89 -6.70
CA ASN A 226 0.31 -1.54 -7.26
C ASN A 226 -1.05 -0.95 -7.68
N GLY A 227 -2.13 -1.74 -7.59
CA GLY A 227 -3.49 -1.30 -7.90
C GLY A 227 -4.10 -0.45 -6.78
N LYS A 228 -5.34 0.01 -7.02
CA LYS A 228 -6.14 0.81 -6.07
C LYS A 228 -7.10 -0.04 -5.22
N GLY A 229 -7.09 -1.36 -5.40
CA GLY A 229 -7.99 -2.30 -4.73
C GLY A 229 -7.51 -2.72 -3.33
N LEU A 230 -8.20 -3.69 -2.72
CA LEU A 230 -7.96 -4.14 -1.34
C LEU A 230 -6.53 -4.62 -1.08
N GLY A 231 -5.89 -5.28 -2.05
CA GLY A 231 -4.50 -5.74 -1.94
C GLY A 231 -3.44 -4.71 -2.33
N GLY A 232 -3.86 -3.49 -2.68
CA GLY A 232 -2.98 -2.38 -3.06
C GLY A 232 -2.20 -1.80 -1.88
N GLY A 233 -1.25 -0.91 -2.18
CA GLY A 233 -0.51 -0.20 -1.15
C GLY A 233 -1.42 0.67 -0.28
N ARG A 234 -1.27 0.56 1.04
CA ARG A 234 -2.07 1.31 2.02
C ARG A 234 -1.18 2.19 2.89
N VAL A 235 -1.64 3.41 3.17
CA VAL A 235 -1.03 4.25 4.21
C VAL A 235 -1.12 3.50 5.54
N VAL A 236 0.02 3.28 6.18
CA VAL A 236 0.14 2.64 7.50
C VAL A 236 0.70 3.60 8.55
N GLY A 237 1.20 4.76 8.13
CA GLY A 237 1.67 5.79 9.02
C GLY A 237 1.72 7.16 8.36
N LEU A 238 1.68 8.20 9.16
CA LEU A 238 1.92 9.58 8.76
C LEU A 238 3.05 10.10 9.63
N LEU A 239 4.23 10.29 9.04
CA LEU A 239 5.37 10.82 9.79
C LEU A 239 5.02 12.22 10.31
N PRO A 240 5.49 12.58 11.52
CA PRO A 240 5.14 13.85 12.10
C PRO A 240 5.73 15.03 11.31
N LEU A 241 4.93 16.09 11.18
CA LEU A 241 5.40 17.38 10.68
C LEU A 241 6.16 18.10 11.79
N VAL A 242 7.46 18.24 11.61
CA VAL A 242 8.33 18.97 12.53
C VAL A 242 8.36 20.44 12.08
N ASN A 243 7.65 21.28 12.82
CA ASN A 243 7.50 22.71 12.58
C ASN A 243 7.95 23.47 13.85
N VAL A 244 8.68 24.57 13.67
CA VAL A 244 9.16 25.42 14.79
C VAL A 244 8.01 26.02 15.61
N SER A 245 6.87 26.31 15.00
CA SER A 245 5.65 26.77 15.69
C SER A 245 5.05 25.72 16.65
N SER A 246 5.48 24.45 16.55
CA SER A 246 5.08 23.38 17.47
C SER A 246 6.01 23.26 18.68
N MET A 247 7.11 24.00 18.73
CA MET A 247 8.03 24.00 19.87
C MET A 247 7.50 24.84 21.03
N ARG A 248 7.70 24.33 22.24
CA ARG A 248 7.50 25.06 23.49
C ARG A 248 8.85 25.27 24.17
N THR A 249 9.23 26.51 24.43
CA THR A 249 10.43 26.84 25.20
C THR A 249 10.20 26.48 26.67
N TYR A 250 11.21 25.90 27.33
CA TYR A 250 11.15 25.65 28.79
C TYR A 250 11.09 26.96 29.62
N PHE A 251 11.50 28.08 29.03
CA PHE A 251 11.38 29.42 29.62
C PHE A 251 10.14 30.13 29.09
N TYR A 252 9.11 30.23 29.92
CA TYR A 252 7.97 31.10 29.68
C TYR A 252 8.45 32.54 29.48
N ASN A 253 8.14 33.15 28.34
CA ASN A 253 7.87 34.59 28.31
C ASN A 253 6.74 34.90 27.34
N PHE A 254 5.75 35.59 27.90
CA PHE A 254 4.57 36.22 27.30
C PHE A 254 4.83 36.97 25.97
N LEU A 255 6.10 37.29 25.68
CA LEU A 255 6.56 38.00 24.48
C LEU A 255 6.61 37.15 23.20
N THR A 256 6.84 35.83 23.30
CA THR A 256 6.97 34.96 22.11
C THR A 256 5.62 34.73 21.41
N ARG A 257 4.50 34.98 22.09
CA ARG A 257 3.14 34.95 21.48
C ARG A 257 2.83 36.21 20.67
N LEU A 258 3.57 37.31 20.90
CA LEU A 258 3.42 38.60 20.23
C LEU A 258 4.29 38.71 18.97
N LEU A 259 5.39 37.98 18.93
CA LEU A 259 6.22 37.82 17.73
C LEU A 259 5.82 36.51 17.06
N GLN A 260 4.97 36.57 16.04
CA GLN A 260 4.80 35.44 15.11
C GLN A 260 6.13 35.19 14.40
N VAL A 261 7.04 34.47 15.05
CA VAL A 261 8.33 34.15 14.44
C VAL A 261 8.06 33.09 13.37
N LYS A 262 8.20 33.49 12.11
CA LYS A 262 8.23 32.60 10.94
C LYS A 262 9.60 31.91 10.90
N ASP A 263 9.82 30.97 11.81
CA ASP A 263 11.14 30.36 12.07
C ASP A 263 11.54 29.19 11.17
N ASP A 264 10.78 28.88 10.11
CA ASP A 264 11.28 27.93 9.11
C ASP A 264 12.50 28.47 8.36
N ALA A 265 12.71 29.80 8.34
CA ALA A 265 13.83 30.43 7.64
C ALA A 265 15.14 30.42 8.44
N GLU A 266 15.11 30.49 9.77
CA GLU A 266 16.31 30.63 10.60
C GLU A 266 17.02 29.29 10.87
N HIS A 267 16.28 28.18 10.78
CA HIS A 267 16.81 26.82 10.92
C HIS A 267 16.94 26.04 9.61
N LYS A 268 16.53 26.66 8.49
CA LYS A 268 16.67 26.08 7.15
C LYS A 268 18.14 25.74 6.90
N ASP A 269 18.38 24.50 6.47
CA ASP A 269 19.70 23.98 6.08
C ASP A 269 20.75 23.87 7.21
N LYS A 270 20.38 24.03 8.50
CA LYS A 270 21.30 23.74 9.61
C LYS A 270 21.43 22.22 9.83
N PRO A 271 22.64 21.63 9.79
CA PRO A 271 22.83 20.19 9.95
C PRO A 271 22.25 19.62 11.25
N GLU A 272 22.30 20.38 12.35
CA GLU A 272 21.70 20.01 13.64
C GLU A 272 20.18 19.86 13.55
N TRP A 273 19.51 20.74 12.82
CA TRP A 273 18.05 20.74 12.66
C TRP A 273 17.60 19.59 11.76
N VAL A 274 18.35 19.35 10.69
CA VAL A 274 18.19 18.20 9.79
C VAL A 274 18.39 16.90 10.58
N ASN A 275 19.43 16.78 11.38
CA ASN A 275 19.66 15.60 12.23
C ASN A 275 18.59 15.42 13.31
N PHE A 276 18.02 16.50 13.83
CA PHE A 276 16.93 16.41 14.78
C PHE A 276 15.65 15.85 14.15
N LYS A 277 15.27 16.35 12.97
CA LYS A 277 14.14 15.79 12.19
C LYS A 277 14.36 14.30 11.86
N ARG A 278 15.59 13.92 11.49
CA ARG A 278 15.99 12.51 11.31
C ARG A 278 15.64 11.65 12.51
N VAL A 279 16.02 12.06 13.72
CA VAL A 279 15.76 11.29 14.95
C VAL A 279 14.25 11.03 15.11
N ILE A 280 13.43 12.06 14.95
CA ILE A 280 11.97 11.96 15.07
C ILE A 280 11.40 10.97 14.06
N TRP A 281 11.84 11.06 12.80
CA TRP A 281 11.36 10.18 11.74
C TRP A 281 11.85 8.73 11.92
N HIS A 282 13.12 8.54 12.30
CA HIS A 282 13.66 7.21 12.58
C HIS A 282 12.98 6.56 13.78
N ASP A 283 12.67 7.30 14.84
CA ASP A 283 11.95 6.78 15.99
C ASP A 283 10.50 6.43 15.64
N SER A 284 9.82 7.28 14.86
CA SER A 284 8.49 6.96 14.31
C SER A 284 8.53 5.66 13.51
N PHE A 285 9.55 5.51 12.66
CA PHE A 285 9.73 4.32 11.84
C PHE A 285 10.05 3.08 12.68
N ARG A 286 10.86 3.21 13.73
CA ARG A 286 11.15 2.13 14.69
C ARG A 286 9.87 1.66 15.39
N VAL A 287 8.99 2.59 15.78
CA VAL A 287 7.68 2.25 16.37
C VAL A 287 6.87 1.40 15.40
N LEU A 288 6.79 1.79 14.12
CA LEU A 288 6.07 1.02 13.11
C LEU A 288 6.68 -0.38 12.89
N LEU A 289 8.01 -0.47 12.74
CA LEU A 289 8.70 -1.74 12.49
C LEU A 289 8.66 -2.69 13.68
N LYS A 290 8.54 -2.18 14.91
CA LYS A 290 8.45 -3.00 16.13
C LYS A 290 7.30 -4.01 16.07
N ALA A 291 6.20 -3.64 15.40
CA ALA A 291 5.04 -4.51 15.22
C ALA A 291 5.38 -5.85 14.52
N ILE A 292 6.34 -5.81 13.58
CA ILE A 292 6.78 -6.99 12.83
C ILE A 292 8.09 -7.58 13.35
N SER A 293 8.97 -6.78 13.97
CA SER A 293 10.29 -7.25 14.45
C SER A 293 10.22 -8.25 15.61
N MET A 294 9.09 -8.31 16.31
CA MET A 294 8.87 -9.22 17.45
C MET A 294 8.24 -10.56 17.04
N LYS A 295 8.01 -10.80 15.74
CA LYS A 295 7.26 -11.96 15.25
C LYS A 295 8.20 -13.01 14.66
N PHE A 296 8.65 -13.94 15.50
CA PHE A 296 9.51 -15.06 15.09
C PHE A 296 8.70 -16.30 14.69
N GLY A 297 7.84 -16.15 13.68
CA GLY A 297 6.91 -17.20 13.25
C GLY A 297 5.58 -17.12 13.99
N HIS A 298 4.50 -16.89 13.25
CA HIS A 298 3.14 -16.81 13.80
C HIS A 298 2.19 -17.70 12.99
N TRP A 299 1.48 -18.60 13.66
CA TRP A 299 0.42 -19.38 13.02
C TRP A 299 -0.80 -18.51 12.75
N LEU A 300 -1.29 -18.54 11.51
CA LEU A 300 -2.45 -17.75 11.09
C LEU A 300 -3.31 -18.55 10.13
N GLU A 301 -4.59 -18.69 10.47
CA GLU A 301 -5.60 -19.13 9.51
C GLU A 301 -5.82 -18.02 8.46
N CYS A 302 -5.52 -18.32 7.21
CA CYS A 302 -5.62 -17.39 6.08
C CYS A 302 -7.03 -17.39 5.49
N GLY A 303 -7.32 -16.46 4.57
CA GLY A 303 -8.66 -16.33 3.96
C GLY A 303 -9.12 -17.54 3.12
N ASP A 304 -8.24 -18.49 2.84
CA ASP A 304 -8.53 -19.78 2.21
C ASP A 304 -8.74 -20.91 3.25
N SER A 305 -8.90 -20.55 4.53
CA SER A 305 -9.06 -21.48 5.66
C SER A 305 -7.88 -22.42 5.88
N ILE A 306 -6.70 -22.11 5.32
CA ILE A 306 -5.47 -22.86 5.57
C ILE A 306 -4.63 -22.14 6.62
N GLU A 307 -4.22 -22.87 7.64
CA GLU A 307 -3.30 -22.38 8.66
C GLU A 307 -1.86 -22.36 8.15
N ARG A 308 -1.19 -21.21 8.24
CA ARG A 308 0.21 -21.04 7.80
C ARG A 308 1.05 -20.43 8.89
N LEU A 309 2.28 -20.93 9.03
CA LEU A 309 3.29 -20.35 9.91
C LEU A 309 4.04 -19.25 9.16
N LEU A 310 3.79 -18.00 9.51
CA LEU A 310 4.27 -16.84 8.77
C LEU A 310 5.45 -16.16 9.46
N PHE A 311 6.51 -15.87 8.70
CA PHE A 311 7.70 -15.16 9.16
C PHE A 311 7.83 -13.82 8.44
N PRO A 312 7.49 -12.70 9.09
CA PRO A 312 7.58 -11.38 8.47
C PRO A 312 9.05 -10.97 8.27
N PHE A 313 9.33 -10.36 7.12
CA PHE A 313 10.62 -9.76 6.84
C PHE A 313 10.47 -8.57 5.89
N ILE A 314 11.45 -7.67 5.90
CA ILE A 314 11.46 -6.51 4.99
C ILE A 314 12.16 -6.92 3.70
N VAL A 315 11.44 -6.85 2.59
CA VAL A 315 11.98 -7.09 1.24
C VAL A 315 12.63 -5.82 0.71
N ILE A 316 11.88 -4.72 0.77
CA ILE A 316 12.26 -3.41 0.26
C ILE A 316 11.88 -2.37 1.31
N LEU A 317 12.86 -1.53 1.64
CA LEU A 317 12.67 -0.33 2.42
C LEU A 317 13.18 0.84 1.59
N CYS A 318 12.27 1.66 1.07
CA CYS A 318 12.61 2.81 0.24
C CYS A 318 12.03 4.06 0.86
N ALA A 319 12.87 4.94 1.40
CA ALA A 319 12.36 6.10 2.11
C ALA A 319 13.10 7.34 1.63
N ASP A 320 12.53 8.02 0.63
CA ASP A 320 13.13 9.21 0.05
C ASP A 320 12.73 10.44 0.87
N TYR A 321 13.49 10.65 1.94
CA TYR A 321 13.54 11.94 2.61
C TYR A 321 14.96 12.50 2.46
N GLU A 322 15.12 13.84 2.46
CA GLU A 322 16.43 14.59 2.41
C GLU A 322 17.42 14.19 3.54
N GLU A 323 17.09 13.16 4.31
CA GLU A 323 17.50 12.90 5.65
C GLU A 323 17.79 11.41 5.93
N GLN A 324 17.64 10.51 4.96
CA GLN A 324 17.82 9.08 5.22
C GLN A 324 19.30 8.71 5.49
N TYR A 325 19.57 8.15 6.68
CA TYR A 325 20.77 7.35 6.95
C TYR A 325 20.35 5.92 7.27
N VAL A 326 20.63 4.99 6.36
CA VAL A 326 20.29 3.57 6.51
C VAL A 326 21.49 2.83 7.09
N ASN A 327 21.48 2.56 8.39
CA ASN A 327 22.22 1.44 8.95
C ASN A 327 21.18 0.36 9.29
N ILE A 328 21.07 -0.65 8.40
CA ILE A 328 20.30 -1.88 8.65
C ILE A 328 21.15 -2.81 9.49
#